data_AF-A0A1H7HFD7-F1
#
_entry.id   AF-A0A1H7HFD7-F1
#
_cell.length_a   1.000
_cell.length_b   1.000
_cell.length_c   1.000
_cell.angle_alpha   90.00
_cell.angle_beta   90.00
_cell.angle_gamma   90.00
#
_symmetry.space_group_name_H-M   'P 1'
#
loop_
_entity.id
_entity.type
_entity.pdbx_description
1 polymer ?
#
loop_
_entity_poly.entity_id
_entity_poly.type
_entity_poly.pdbx_seq_one_letter_code
_entity_poly.pdbx_strand_id
1 'polypeptide(L)'
;MLLFWRKGYEATAMSDLVEGLGLGRGSIYAAFGDKHQLFVRALARYLDRQNTLLRTAFADEGPALAQLRDVLDRLLAADAACGNAGCFSVNSIAELLPHDEDVARLARQSLAAAEEAFTRQLARAADEGDLSPSLTPEAGARLLLTLVQGLQIVRKVDPDPAHTAATLDSAFTLLAGQPASLTPTA
;
A
#
# COMPACT_ATOMS: atom_id res chain seq x y z
N MET A 1 12.78 -1.38 -11.09
CA MET A 1 11.84 -0.86 -10.08
C MET A 1 12.28 0.48 -9.52
N LEU A 2 13.40 0.59 -8.79
CA LEU A 2 13.80 1.84 -8.11
C LEU A 2 13.90 3.07 -9.02
N LEU A 3 14.37 2.91 -10.26
CA LEU A 3 14.43 4.00 -11.23
C LEU A 3 13.03 4.53 -11.58
N PHE A 4 12.13 3.63 -11.99
CA PHE A 4 10.73 3.97 -12.25
C PHE A 4 10.01 4.51 -11.02
N TRP A 5 10.32 4.00 -9.83
CA TRP A 5 9.73 4.47 -8.58
C TRP A 5 10.08 5.94 -8.33
N ARG A 6 11.35 6.33 -8.50
CA ARG A 6 11.79 7.71 -8.26
C ARG A 6 11.40 8.68 -9.37
N LYS A 7 11.48 8.26 -10.63
CA LYS A 7 11.29 9.16 -11.79
C LYS A 7 9.87 9.13 -12.36
N GLY A 8 9.10 8.06 -12.14
CA GLY A 8 7.93 7.76 -12.95
C GLY A 8 8.28 7.01 -14.24
N TYR A 9 7.27 6.48 -14.91
CA TYR A 9 7.45 5.74 -16.16
C TYR A 9 7.85 6.67 -17.32
N GLU A 10 7.16 7.78 -17.50
CA GLU A 10 7.35 8.68 -18.64
C GLU A 10 8.69 9.38 -18.59
N ALA A 11 9.08 9.90 -17.42
CA ALA A 11 10.36 10.57 -17.24
C ALA A 11 11.57 9.61 -17.16
N THR A 12 11.34 8.29 -17.21
CA THR A 12 12.41 7.30 -17.36
C THR A 12 12.69 7.05 -18.84
N ALA A 13 13.85 7.50 -19.32
CA ALA A 13 14.33 7.24 -20.67
C ALA A 13 15.06 5.89 -20.79
N MET A 14 15.18 5.38 -22.01
CA MET A 14 15.98 4.16 -22.26
C MET A 14 17.45 4.34 -21.89
N SER A 15 18.01 5.54 -21.97
CA SER A 15 19.38 5.83 -21.51
C SER A 15 19.51 5.66 -19.99
N ASP A 16 18.52 6.13 -19.22
CA ASP A 16 18.52 5.95 -17.77
C ASP A 16 18.48 4.46 -17.40
N LEU A 17 17.78 3.64 -18.18
CA LEU A 17 17.70 2.19 -17.97
C LEU A 17 19.01 1.49 -18.33
N VAL A 18 19.66 1.87 -19.43
CA VAL A 18 20.97 1.35 -19.81
C VAL A 18 21.99 1.63 -18.71
N GLU A 19 22.04 2.88 -18.25
CA GLU A 19 22.95 3.30 -17.17
C GLU A 19 22.60 2.62 -15.84
N GLY A 20 21.33 2.70 -15.42
CA GLY A 20 20.88 2.22 -14.12
C GLY A 20 20.85 0.70 -13.97
N LEU A 21 20.77 -0.06 -15.08
CA LEU A 21 20.84 -1.53 -15.05
C LEU A 21 22.24 -2.06 -15.37
N GLY A 22 23.15 -1.23 -15.91
CA GLY A 22 24.46 -1.67 -16.38
C GLY A 22 24.38 -2.64 -17.57
N LEU A 23 23.29 -2.59 -18.33
CA LEU A 23 23.02 -3.49 -19.46
C LEU A 23 23.03 -2.71 -20.78
N GLY A 24 23.59 -3.32 -21.82
CA GLY A 24 23.45 -2.80 -23.17
C GLY A 24 21.99 -2.75 -23.61
N ARG A 25 21.63 -1.76 -24.43
CA ARG A 25 20.24 -1.57 -24.92
C ARG A 25 19.67 -2.83 -25.57
N GLY A 26 20.47 -3.53 -26.39
CA GLY A 26 20.06 -4.80 -27.01
C GLY A 26 19.74 -5.90 -26.00
N SER A 27 20.49 -6.00 -24.89
CA SER A 27 20.23 -6.97 -23.83
C SER A 27 18.95 -6.68 -23.06
N ILE A 28 18.63 -5.40 -22.84
CA ILE A 28 17.35 -4.99 -22.23
C ILE A 28 16.20 -5.43 -23.14
N TYR A 29 16.30 -5.14 -24.45
CA TYR A 29 15.28 -5.56 -25.42
C TYR A 29 15.13 -7.07 -25.50
N ALA A 30 16.23 -7.82 -25.52
CA ALA A 30 16.20 -9.27 -25.57
C ALA A 30 15.57 -9.91 -24.33
N ALA A 31 15.84 -9.37 -23.14
CA ALA A 31 15.38 -9.96 -21.87
C ALA A 31 13.96 -9.54 -21.46
N PHE A 32 13.60 -8.29 -21.76
CA PHE A 32 12.38 -7.67 -21.23
C PHE A 32 11.43 -7.18 -22.31
N GLY A 33 11.85 -7.18 -23.57
CA GLY A 33 11.16 -6.48 -24.64
C GLY A 33 11.31 -4.97 -24.43
N ASP A 34 10.23 -4.20 -24.41
CA ASP A 34 10.36 -2.74 -24.35
C ASP A 34 10.38 -2.15 -22.91
N LYS A 35 10.44 -0.81 -22.83
CA LYS A 35 10.38 -0.05 -21.57
C LYS A 35 9.11 -0.36 -20.80
N HIS A 36 7.97 -0.47 -21.49
CA HIS A 36 6.66 -0.71 -20.91
C HIS A 36 6.59 -2.10 -20.29
N GLN A 37 7.01 -3.13 -21.01
CA GLN A 37 7.04 -4.49 -20.50
C GLN A 37 7.97 -4.64 -19.30
N LEU A 38 9.14 -3.98 -19.31
CA LEU A 38 10.02 -3.92 -18.15
C LEU A 38 9.35 -3.21 -16.96
N PHE A 39 8.63 -2.12 -17.21
CA PHE A 39 7.88 -1.39 -16.19
C PHE A 39 6.76 -2.24 -15.57
N VAL A 40 5.90 -2.86 -16.40
CA VAL A 40 4.81 -3.73 -15.95
C VAL A 40 5.34 -4.89 -15.12
N ARG A 41 6.47 -5.51 -15.52
CA ARG A 41 7.15 -6.54 -14.72
C ARG A 41 7.67 -6.02 -13.38
N ALA A 42 8.22 -4.80 -13.35
CA ALA A 42 8.68 -4.17 -12.12
C ALA A 42 7.51 -3.86 -11.18
N LEU A 43 6.38 -3.36 -11.70
CA LEU A 43 5.16 -3.11 -10.93
C LEU A 43 4.55 -4.42 -10.40
N ALA A 44 4.40 -5.43 -11.25
CA ALA A 44 3.91 -6.75 -10.84
C ALA A 44 4.76 -7.34 -9.71
N ARG A 45 6.10 -7.26 -9.82
CA ARG A 45 7.01 -7.70 -8.75
C ARG A 45 6.84 -6.89 -7.45
N TYR A 46 6.61 -5.59 -7.53
CA TYR A 46 6.34 -4.77 -6.35
C TYR A 46 5.06 -5.21 -5.66
N LEU A 47 3.96 -5.34 -6.41
CA LEU A 47 2.65 -5.72 -5.89
C LEU A 47 2.66 -7.13 -5.30
N ASP A 48 3.37 -8.07 -5.93
CA ASP A 48 3.54 -9.42 -5.40
C ASP A 48 4.26 -9.43 -4.03
N ARG A 49 5.26 -8.55 -3.84
CA ARG A 49 5.90 -8.39 -2.52
C ARG A 49 4.94 -7.83 -1.48
N GLN A 50 4.11 -6.85 -1.84
CA GLN A 50 3.10 -6.30 -0.94
C GLN A 50 2.04 -7.35 -0.57
N ASN A 51 1.51 -8.07 -1.56
CA ASN A 51 0.55 -9.14 -1.33
C ASN A 51 1.16 -10.27 -0.48
N THR A 52 2.44 -10.59 -0.69
CA THR A 52 3.14 -11.57 0.14
C THR A 52 3.22 -11.11 1.60
N LEU A 53 3.59 -9.84 1.84
CA LEU A 53 3.57 -9.27 3.19
C LEU A 53 2.19 -9.45 3.84
N LEU A 54 1.12 -9.06 3.15
CA LEU A 54 -0.25 -9.20 3.68
C LEU A 54 -0.64 -10.65 3.98
N ARG A 55 -0.26 -11.61 3.13
CA ARG A 55 -0.54 -13.04 3.36
C ARG A 55 0.20 -13.61 4.56
N THR A 56 1.39 -13.09 4.89
CA THR A 56 2.25 -13.64 5.94
C THR A 56 2.18 -12.88 7.25
N ALA A 57 1.59 -11.69 7.27
CA ALA A 57 1.65 -10.82 8.43
C ALA A 57 0.52 -11.04 9.44
N PHE A 58 -0.54 -11.75 9.05
CA PHE A 58 -1.65 -12.07 9.93
C PHE A 58 -1.51 -13.51 10.43
N ALA A 59 -1.14 -13.66 11.70
CA ALA A 59 -1.07 -14.92 12.42
C ALA A 59 -2.35 -15.15 13.22
N ASP A 60 -2.72 -16.40 13.44
CA ASP A 60 -3.92 -16.77 14.23
C ASP A 60 -3.83 -16.33 15.70
N GLU A 61 -2.63 -16.11 16.23
CA GLU A 61 -2.40 -15.66 17.61
C GLU A 61 -2.16 -14.16 17.71
N GLY A 62 -2.69 -13.53 18.78
CA GLY A 62 -2.49 -12.11 19.12
C GLY A 62 -3.53 -11.15 18.51
N PRO A 63 -3.68 -9.92 19.05
CA PRO A 63 -4.82 -9.05 18.72
C PRO A 63 -4.86 -8.64 17.25
N ALA A 64 -6.02 -8.79 16.61
CA ALA A 64 -6.15 -8.61 15.17
C ALA A 64 -5.83 -7.17 14.72
N LEU A 65 -6.31 -6.16 15.47
CA LEU A 65 -6.03 -4.75 15.18
C LEU A 65 -4.55 -4.40 15.38
N ALA A 66 -3.87 -4.99 16.35
CA ALA A 66 -2.45 -4.73 16.58
C ALA A 66 -1.60 -5.24 15.40
N GLN A 67 -1.91 -6.43 14.88
CA GLN A 67 -1.25 -6.98 13.70
C GLN A 67 -1.53 -6.14 12.45
N LEU A 68 -2.78 -5.67 12.29
CA LEU A 68 -3.13 -4.76 11.20
C LEU A 68 -2.32 -3.46 11.28
N ARG A 69 -2.14 -2.91 12.48
CA ARG A 69 -1.32 -1.73 12.69
C ARG A 69 0.14 -1.95 12.30
N ASP A 70 0.75 -3.05 12.76
CA ASP A 70 2.14 -3.40 12.41
C ASP A 70 2.34 -3.54 10.90
N VAL A 71 1.37 -4.14 10.19
CA VAL A 71 1.41 -4.21 8.73
C VAL A 71 1.44 -2.82 8.09
N LEU A 72 0.57 -1.92 8.52
CA LEU A 72 0.51 -0.57 7.96
C LEU A 72 1.79 0.23 8.23
N ASP A 73 2.36 0.11 9.42
CA ASP A 73 3.64 0.74 9.77
C ASP A 73 4.77 0.20 8.86
N ARG A 74 4.81 -1.11 8.58
CA ARG A 74 5.79 -1.72 7.66
C ARG A 74 5.62 -1.25 6.22
N LEU A 75 4.38 -1.13 5.72
CA LEU A 75 4.10 -0.60 4.39
C LEU A 75 4.64 0.82 4.24
N LEU A 76 4.34 1.67 5.23
CA LEU A 76 4.77 3.06 5.25
C LEU A 76 6.28 3.22 5.44
N ALA A 77 6.94 2.34 6.21
CA ALA A 77 8.39 2.34 6.35
C ALA A 77 9.11 1.96 5.05
N ALA A 78 8.58 1.00 4.28
CA ALA A 78 9.16 0.58 3.00
C ALA A 78 9.19 1.71 1.97
N ASP A 79 8.19 2.59 1.98
CA ASP A 79 8.13 3.75 1.08
C ASP A 79 9.17 4.82 1.47
N ALA A 80 9.38 5.04 2.77
CA ALA A 80 10.37 5.98 3.29
C ALA A 80 11.80 5.58 2.88
N ALA A 81 12.10 4.28 2.87
CA ALA A 81 13.39 3.74 2.44
C ALA A 81 13.74 4.06 0.98
N CYS A 82 12.76 4.48 0.17
CA CYS A 82 12.95 4.91 -1.22
C CYS A 82 13.04 6.44 -1.37
N GLY A 83 13.45 7.16 -0.32
CA GLY A 83 13.66 8.60 -0.34
C GLY A 83 12.35 9.39 -0.30
N ASN A 84 11.34 8.88 0.42
CA ASN A 84 9.99 9.44 0.47
C ASN A 84 9.35 9.63 -0.92
N ALA A 85 9.70 8.76 -1.88
CA ALA A 85 9.10 8.76 -3.22
C ALA A 85 7.59 8.40 -3.19
N GLY A 86 7.03 8.09 -2.01
CA GLY A 86 5.68 7.55 -1.84
C GLY A 86 5.60 6.10 -2.29
N CYS A 87 4.40 5.60 -2.50
CA CYS A 87 4.17 4.22 -2.93
C CYS A 87 4.34 4.06 -4.44
N PHE A 88 5.12 3.05 -4.87
CA PHE A 88 5.33 2.79 -6.29
C PHE A 88 4.02 2.49 -7.02
N SER A 89 3.12 1.72 -6.39
CA SER A 89 1.81 1.40 -6.95
C SER A 89 0.94 2.65 -7.12
N VAL A 90 0.80 3.46 -6.07
CA VAL A 90 -0.06 4.66 -6.11
C VAL A 90 0.45 5.67 -7.14
N ASN A 91 1.78 5.90 -7.21
CA ASN A 91 2.37 6.76 -8.23
C ASN A 91 2.10 6.21 -9.65
N SER A 92 2.28 4.90 -9.87
CA SER A 92 2.03 4.26 -11.17
C SER A 92 0.58 4.37 -11.60
N ILE A 93 -0.36 4.20 -10.65
CA ILE A 93 -1.79 4.36 -10.90
C ILE A 93 -2.11 5.79 -11.29
N ALA A 94 -1.60 6.77 -10.54
CA ALA A 94 -1.84 8.19 -10.82
C ALA A 94 -1.26 8.62 -12.19
N GLU A 95 -0.16 8.01 -12.61
CA GLU A 95 0.50 8.33 -13.89
C GLU A 95 -0.15 7.63 -15.09
N LEU A 96 -0.49 6.33 -14.98
CA LEU A 96 -0.74 5.48 -16.16
C LEU A 96 -2.15 4.88 -16.23
N LEU A 97 -2.86 4.73 -15.11
CA LEU A 97 -4.15 4.02 -15.09
C LEU A 97 -5.19 4.57 -16.10
N PRO A 98 -5.26 5.88 -16.44
CA PRO A 98 -6.20 6.36 -17.45
C PRO A 98 -6.02 5.79 -18.86
N HIS A 99 -4.82 5.27 -19.20
CA HIS A 99 -4.46 4.90 -20.57
C HIS A 99 -3.74 3.55 -20.70
N ASP A 100 -3.52 2.83 -19.59
CA ASP A 100 -2.75 1.59 -19.56
C ASP A 100 -3.53 0.46 -18.86
N GLU A 101 -4.07 -0.46 -19.67
CA GLU A 101 -4.87 -1.58 -19.18
C GLU A 101 -4.07 -2.61 -18.37
N ASP A 102 -2.76 -2.75 -18.62
CA ASP A 102 -1.92 -3.67 -17.85
C ASP A 102 -1.71 -3.14 -16.43
N VAL A 103 -1.45 -1.85 -16.30
CA VAL A 103 -1.39 -1.17 -15.00
C VAL A 103 -2.74 -1.21 -14.31
N ALA A 104 -3.83 -0.91 -15.02
CA ALA A 104 -5.19 -0.95 -14.46
C ALA A 104 -5.54 -2.36 -13.93
N ARG A 105 -5.23 -3.41 -14.69
CA ARG A 105 -5.44 -4.81 -14.28
C ARG A 105 -4.64 -5.15 -13.02
N LEU A 106 -3.35 -4.83 -12.99
CA LEU A 106 -2.49 -5.09 -11.83
C LEU A 106 -2.97 -4.34 -10.58
N ALA A 107 -3.37 -3.07 -10.74
CA ALA A 107 -3.90 -2.25 -9.66
C ALA A 107 -5.20 -2.82 -9.08
N ARG A 108 -6.17 -3.18 -9.94
CA ARG A 108 -7.44 -3.80 -9.52
C ARG A 108 -7.21 -5.11 -8.77
N GLN A 109 -6.33 -5.97 -9.28
CA GLN A 109 -5.99 -7.25 -8.65
C GLN A 109 -5.35 -7.04 -7.26
N SER A 110 -4.41 -6.10 -7.15
CA SER A 110 -3.76 -5.81 -5.88
C SER A 110 -4.70 -5.15 -4.87
N LEU A 111 -5.58 -4.25 -5.30
CA LEU A 111 -6.56 -3.61 -4.43
C LEU A 111 -7.54 -4.64 -3.87
N ALA A 112 -8.08 -5.51 -4.72
CA ALA A 112 -8.99 -6.57 -4.30
C ALA A 112 -8.33 -7.52 -3.28
N ALA A 113 -7.09 -7.95 -3.54
CA ALA A 113 -6.35 -8.81 -2.62
C ALA A 113 -6.07 -8.14 -1.26
N ALA A 114 -5.76 -6.84 -1.26
CA ALA A 114 -5.53 -6.08 -0.05
C ALA A 114 -6.84 -5.85 0.74
N GLU A 115 -7.93 -5.53 0.05
CA GLU A 115 -9.26 -5.38 0.65
C GLU A 115 -9.69 -6.68 1.32
N GLU A 116 -9.58 -7.81 0.62
CA GLU A 116 -9.90 -9.12 1.17
C GLU A 116 -9.08 -9.44 2.43
N ALA A 117 -7.76 -9.18 2.40
CA ALA A 117 -6.90 -9.41 3.55
C ALA A 117 -7.26 -8.54 4.76
N PHE A 118 -7.57 -7.26 4.54
CA PHE A 118 -7.94 -6.34 5.60
C PHE A 118 -9.34 -6.65 6.15
N THR A 119 -10.29 -7.01 5.28
CA THR A 119 -11.63 -7.42 5.67
C THR A 119 -11.58 -8.66 6.57
N ARG A 120 -10.79 -9.68 6.21
CA ARG A 120 -10.63 -10.86 7.08
C ARG A 120 -10.06 -10.48 8.45
N GLN A 121 -9.05 -9.60 8.48
CA GLN A 121 -8.44 -9.18 9.73
C GLN A 121 -9.40 -8.35 10.60
N LEU A 122 -10.20 -7.48 10.00
CA LEU A 122 -11.21 -6.69 10.71
C LEU A 122 -12.41 -7.54 11.14
N ALA A 123 -12.76 -8.58 10.39
CA ALA A 123 -13.79 -9.54 10.80
C ALA A 123 -13.36 -10.27 12.07
N ARG A 124 -12.10 -10.71 12.12
CA ARG A 124 -11.53 -11.26 13.35
C ARG A 124 -11.51 -10.26 14.50
N ALA A 125 -11.14 -8.99 14.25
CA ALA A 125 -11.21 -7.96 15.28
C ALA A 125 -12.65 -7.76 15.81
N ALA A 126 -13.66 -7.89 14.95
CA ALA A 126 -15.05 -7.87 15.36
C ALA A 126 -15.42 -9.06 16.24
N ASP A 127 -14.95 -10.27 15.90
CA ASP A 127 -15.13 -11.48 16.71
C ASP A 127 -14.42 -11.38 18.08
N GLU A 128 -13.29 -10.65 18.13
CA GLU A 128 -12.56 -10.32 19.36
C GLU A 128 -13.25 -9.23 20.21
N GLY A 129 -14.26 -8.54 19.65
CA GLY A 129 -14.95 -7.42 20.31
C GLY A 129 -14.21 -6.08 20.22
N ASP A 130 -13.15 -6.02 19.43
CA ASP A 130 -12.23 -4.88 19.29
C ASP A 130 -12.56 -4.00 18.07
N LEU A 131 -13.61 -4.30 17.29
CA LEU A 131 -14.07 -3.44 16.20
C LEU A 131 -15.31 -2.65 16.62
N SER A 132 -15.32 -1.36 16.29
CA SER A 132 -16.47 -0.48 16.49
C SER A 132 -17.74 -1.06 15.84
N PRO A 133 -18.87 -1.13 16.56
CA PRO A 133 -20.12 -1.68 16.03
C PRO A 133 -20.73 -0.81 14.92
N SER A 134 -20.23 0.42 14.72
CA SER A 134 -20.65 1.31 13.63
C SER A 134 -20.00 1.00 12.29
N LEU A 135 -19.04 0.06 12.23
CA LEU A 135 -18.30 -0.28 11.02
C LEU A 135 -18.43 -1.76 10.68
N THR A 136 -18.74 -2.07 9.43
CA THR A 136 -18.55 -3.43 8.92
C THR A 136 -17.07 -3.66 8.61
N PRO A 137 -16.57 -4.90 8.67
CA PRO A 137 -15.20 -5.22 8.28
C PRO A 137 -14.81 -4.74 6.88
N GLU A 138 -15.72 -4.79 5.91
CA GLU A 138 -15.51 -4.30 4.54
C GLU A 138 -15.37 -2.79 4.50
N ALA A 139 -16.24 -2.06 5.22
CA ALA A 139 -16.19 -0.61 5.29
C ALA A 139 -14.89 -0.13 5.95
N GLY A 140 -14.49 -0.78 7.06
CA GLY A 140 -13.22 -0.51 7.73
C GLY A 140 -12.01 -0.80 6.85
N ALA A 141 -12.04 -1.90 6.09
CA ALA A 141 -10.96 -2.26 5.17
C ALA A 141 -10.77 -1.21 4.07
N ARG A 142 -11.87 -0.80 3.42
CA ARG A 142 -11.84 0.26 2.39
C ARG A 142 -11.36 1.59 2.94
N LEU A 143 -11.82 1.96 4.14
CA LEU A 143 -11.39 3.18 4.83
C LEU A 143 -9.88 3.17 5.06
N LEU A 144 -9.35 2.09 5.64
CA LEU A 144 -7.92 1.96 5.93
C LEU A 144 -7.06 1.95 4.67
N LEU A 145 -7.46 1.20 3.64
CA LEU A 145 -6.72 1.16 2.38
C LEU A 145 -6.67 2.54 1.73
N THR A 146 -7.80 3.24 1.70
CA THR A 146 -7.88 4.61 1.17
C THR A 146 -6.98 5.55 1.97
N LEU A 147 -7.03 5.46 3.31
CA LEU A 147 -6.23 6.28 4.20
C LEU A 147 -4.73 6.05 3.98
N VAL A 148 -4.30 4.80 3.93
CA VAL A 148 -2.88 4.43 3.77
C VAL A 148 -2.36 4.88 2.42
N GLN A 149 -3.12 4.68 1.34
CA GLN A 149 -2.76 5.19 0.02
C GLN A 149 -2.68 6.73 0.01
N GLY A 150 -3.59 7.40 0.71
CA GLY A 150 -3.54 8.84 0.93
C GLY A 150 -2.28 9.29 1.68
N LEU A 151 -1.94 8.62 2.78
CA LEU A 151 -0.71 8.87 3.55
C LEU A 151 0.55 8.68 2.70
N GLN A 152 0.58 7.68 1.82
CA GLN A 152 1.69 7.44 0.90
C GLN A 152 1.91 8.60 -0.08
N ILE A 153 0.87 9.38 -0.39
CA ILE A 153 0.96 10.62 -1.17
C ILE A 153 1.31 11.82 -0.29
N VAL A 154 0.60 12.02 0.82
CA VAL A 154 0.80 13.15 1.74
C VAL A 154 2.24 13.22 2.23
N ARG A 155 2.88 12.07 2.47
CA ARG A 155 4.28 12.00 2.93
C ARG A 155 5.32 12.53 1.94
N LYS A 156 4.96 12.69 0.67
CA LYS A 156 5.81 13.35 -0.33
C LYS A 156 5.87 14.87 -0.09
N VAL A 157 4.86 15.42 0.59
CA VAL A 157 4.75 16.84 0.96
C VAL A 157 5.19 17.06 2.40
N ASP A 158 4.76 16.17 3.30
CA ASP A 158 5.07 16.22 4.73
C ASP A 158 5.74 14.91 5.18
N PRO A 159 7.08 14.84 5.16
CA PRO A 159 7.80 13.61 5.42
C PRO A 159 7.90 13.27 6.91
N ASP A 160 7.34 14.09 7.83
CA ASP A 160 7.44 13.85 9.27
C ASP A 160 6.74 12.53 9.66
N PRO A 161 7.49 11.52 10.15
CA PRO A 161 6.89 10.26 10.56
C PRO A 161 5.90 10.43 11.72
N ALA A 162 6.02 11.47 12.55
CA ALA A 162 5.11 11.73 13.67
C ALA A 162 3.69 12.06 13.18
N HIS A 163 3.54 12.87 12.12
CA HIS A 163 2.24 13.21 11.56
C HIS A 163 1.55 11.98 10.93
N THR A 164 2.33 11.12 10.28
CA THR A 164 1.84 9.85 9.73
C THR A 164 1.36 8.93 10.86
N ALA A 165 2.16 8.76 11.91
CA ALA A 165 1.81 7.94 13.06
C ALA A 165 0.55 8.45 13.76
N ALA A 166 0.45 9.76 14.02
CA ALA A 166 -0.73 10.37 14.63
C ALA A 166 -2.01 10.19 13.81
N THR A 167 -1.89 10.23 12.47
CA THR A 167 -3.04 9.97 11.58
C THR A 167 -3.49 8.52 11.66
N LEU A 168 -2.54 7.56 11.67
CA LEU A 168 -2.88 6.15 11.88
C LEU A 168 -3.47 5.92 13.28
N ASP A 169 -2.90 6.48 14.35
CA ASP A 169 -3.43 6.37 15.70
C ASP A 169 -4.89 6.84 15.79
N SER A 170 -5.21 7.96 15.14
CA SER A 170 -6.57 8.48 15.06
C SER A 170 -7.50 7.52 14.32
N ALA A 171 -7.05 6.94 13.21
CA ALA A 171 -7.84 5.96 12.46
C ALA A 171 -8.10 4.68 13.28
N PHE A 172 -7.09 4.15 13.97
CA PHE A 172 -7.25 2.98 14.83
C PHE A 172 -8.14 3.28 16.04
N THR A 173 -8.10 4.49 16.58
CA THR A 173 -9.03 4.90 17.65
C THR A 173 -10.49 4.88 17.16
N LEU A 174 -10.75 5.33 15.94
CA LEU A 174 -12.08 5.29 15.33
C LEU A 174 -12.52 3.85 14.99
N LEU A 175 -11.58 2.98 14.62
CA LEU A 175 -11.84 1.57 14.35
C LEU A 175 -12.10 0.77 15.63
N ALA A 176 -11.33 1.00 16.69
CA ALA A 176 -11.34 0.13 17.87
C ALA A 176 -12.65 0.19 18.66
N GLY A 177 -13.45 1.25 18.49
CA GLY A 177 -14.65 1.49 19.29
C GLY A 177 -14.30 1.66 20.76
N GLN A 178 -14.46 2.86 21.33
CA GLN A 178 -14.44 2.93 22.78
C GLN A 178 -15.56 2.04 23.34
N PRO A 179 -15.36 1.34 24.48
CA PRO A 179 -16.48 0.76 25.20
C PRO A 179 -17.50 1.88 25.42
N ALA A 180 -18.77 1.63 25.10
CA ALA A 180 -19.84 2.60 25.26
C ALA A 180 -20.02 2.96 26.75
N SER A 181 -19.17 3.83 27.29
CA SER A 181 -19.37 4.47 28.57
C SER A 181 -19.91 5.87 28.30
N LEU A 182 -21.18 5.93 27.91
CA LEU A 182 -22.02 7.11 28.12
C LEU A 182 -23.17 6.71 29.05
N THR A 183 -22.84 6.54 30.32
CA THR A 183 -23.78 6.86 31.40
C THR A 183 -23.32 8.17 32.02
N PRO A 184 -23.97 9.31 31.72
CA PRO A 184 -24.13 10.34 32.72
C PRO A 184 -25.20 9.85 33.70
N THR A 185 -24.74 9.49 34.89
CA THR A 185 -25.59 9.20 36.05
C THR A 185 -26.22 10.51 36.55
N ALA A 186 -27.53 10.42 36.82
CA ALA A 186 -28.44 11.32 37.55
C ALA A 186 -28.93 12.59 36.84
#